data_AF-A0A952FMN5-F1
#
_entry.id   AF-A0A952FMN5-F1
#
_cell.length_a   1.000
_cell.length_b   1.000
_cell.length_c   1.000
_cell.angle_alpha   90.00
_cell.angle_beta   90.00
_cell.angle_gamma   90.00
#
_symmetry.space_group_name_H-M   'P 1'
#
loop_
_entity.id
_entity.type
_entity.pdbx_description
1 polymer ?
#
loop_
_entity_poly.entity_id
_entity_poly.type
_entity_poly.pdbx_seq_one_letter_code
_entity_poly.pdbx_strand_id
1 'polypeptide(L)'
;PLPFVSGQDAEVPSVKSILAGEQYSTVFKDTRDLAKVTVDMIDAVMSGKEPQVNDTKTYNNGVKVVPSYLLTPVPVTKDNVQKVLVDSGYYKADQLK
;
A
#
# COMPACT_ATOMS: atom_id res chain seq x y z
N PRO A 1 -8.94 -21.62 19.41
CA PRO A 1 -8.72 -20.22 18.97
C PRO A 1 -7.72 -20.23 17.82
N LEU A 2 -7.95 -19.44 16.76
CA LEU A 2 -6.95 -19.26 15.69
C LEU A 2 -5.77 -18.42 16.23
N PRO A 3 -4.53 -18.65 15.75
CA PRO A 3 -3.40 -17.80 16.10
C PRO A 3 -3.56 -16.41 15.48
N PHE A 4 -2.81 -15.43 15.99
CA PHE A 4 -2.71 -14.13 15.33
C PHE A 4 -1.94 -14.27 14.01
N VAL A 5 -2.62 -14.04 12.89
CA VAL A 5 -2.05 -14.08 11.54
C VAL A 5 -2.05 -12.67 10.96
N SER A 6 -0.86 -12.16 10.64
CA SER A 6 -0.69 -10.90 9.89
C SER A 6 -0.76 -11.15 8.38
N GLY A 7 -0.67 -10.07 7.59
CA GLY A 7 -0.63 -10.15 6.13
C GLY A 7 -0.31 -8.80 5.51
N GLN A 8 -0.39 -8.74 4.19
CA GLN A 8 -0.14 -7.53 3.40
C GLN A 8 -1.15 -7.45 2.23
N ASP A 9 -1.22 -6.28 1.60
CA ASP A 9 -1.89 -5.97 0.33
C ASP A 9 -3.40 -5.80 0.41
N ALA A 10 -4.02 -6.11 1.56
CA ALA A 10 -5.47 -5.95 1.77
C ALA A 10 -6.31 -6.60 0.64
N GLU A 11 -5.93 -7.82 0.25
CA GLU A 11 -6.70 -8.60 -0.73
C GLU A 11 -8.09 -8.92 -0.21
N VAL A 12 -9.09 -8.97 -1.10
CA VAL A 12 -10.50 -9.23 -0.74
C VAL A 12 -10.68 -10.47 0.14
N PRO A 13 -10.07 -11.65 -0.15
CA PRO A 13 -10.20 -12.82 0.72
C PRO A 13 -9.66 -12.58 2.13
N SER A 14 -8.50 -11.92 2.25
CA SER A 14 -7.87 -11.58 3.53
C SER A 14 -8.73 -10.59 4.33
N VAL A 15 -9.31 -9.58 3.68
CA VAL A 15 -10.18 -8.60 4.34
C VAL A 15 -11.47 -9.26 4.83
N LYS A 16 -12.06 -10.17 4.04
CA LYS A 16 -13.22 -10.98 4.50
C LYS A 16 -12.85 -11.86 5.69
N SER A 17 -11.67 -12.49 5.67
CA SER A 17 -11.15 -13.29 6.78
C SER A 17 -10.96 -12.44 8.06
N ILE A 18 -10.45 -11.21 7.93
CA ILE A 18 -10.36 -10.24 9.04
C ILE A 18 -11.73 -9.88 9.61
N LEU A 19 -12.71 -9.63 8.75
CA LEU A 19 -14.09 -9.33 9.18
C LEU A 19 -14.75 -10.53 9.87
N ALA A 20 -14.44 -11.76 9.42
CA ALA A 20 -14.88 -13.02 10.03
C ALA A 20 -14.17 -13.36 11.35
N GLY A 21 -13.11 -12.63 11.71
CA GLY A 21 -12.35 -12.86 12.95
C GLY A 21 -11.33 -14.00 12.87
N GLU A 22 -10.88 -14.35 11.66
CA GLU A 22 -9.90 -15.40 11.42
C GLU A 22 -8.48 -14.83 11.28
N GLN A 23 -8.18 -14.14 10.17
CA GLN A 23 -6.95 -13.36 10.02
C GLN A 23 -7.00 -12.11 10.91
N TYR A 24 -5.88 -11.76 11.56
CA TYR A 24 -5.85 -10.64 12.51
C TYR A 24 -5.66 -9.29 11.83
N SER A 25 -4.71 -9.21 10.91
CA SER A 25 -4.35 -7.95 10.27
C SER A 25 -3.84 -8.11 8.85
N THR A 26 -3.88 -7.01 8.11
CA THR A 26 -3.18 -6.83 6.84
C THR A 26 -2.55 -5.44 6.80
N VAL A 27 -1.84 -5.11 5.73
CA VAL A 27 -1.23 -3.78 5.52
C VAL A 27 -1.66 -3.28 4.15
N PHE A 28 -2.40 -2.19 4.13
CA PHE A 28 -2.84 -1.52 2.92
C PHE A 28 -1.71 -0.68 2.34
N LYS A 29 -1.46 -0.89 1.05
CA LYS A 29 -0.57 -0.08 0.21
C LYS A 29 -1.39 0.34 -0.99
N ASP A 30 -1.76 1.61 -1.06
CA ASP A 30 -2.63 2.09 -2.12
C ASP A 30 -1.88 2.10 -3.46
N THR A 31 -2.25 1.19 -4.34
CA THR A 31 -1.66 1.09 -5.69
C THR A 31 -1.93 2.33 -6.52
N ARG A 32 -3.01 3.07 -6.23
CA ARG A 32 -3.35 4.33 -6.91
C ARG A 32 -2.36 5.44 -6.57
N ASP A 33 -1.89 5.50 -5.33
CA ASP A 33 -0.88 6.48 -4.92
C ASP A 33 0.50 6.14 -5.48
N LEU A 34 0.86 4.85 -5.53
CA LEU A 34 2.10 4.43 -6.18
C LEU A 34 2.07 4.73 -7.69
N ALA A 35 0.92 4.57 -8.34
CA ALA A 35 0.74 4.94 -9.73
C ALA A 35 0.93 6.46 -9.95
N LYS A 36 0.37 7.31 -9.07
CA LYS A 36 0.59 8.78 -9.14
C LYS A 36 2.07 9.13 -9.05
N VAL A 37 2.78 8.60 -8.04
CA VAL A 37 4.23 8.84 -7.89
C VAL A 37 4.98 8.38 -9.15
N THR A 38 4.61 7.23 -9.72
CA THR A 38 5.25 6.72 -10.93
C THR A 38 5.02 7.67 -12.12
N VAL A 39 3.80 8.17 -12.31
CA VAL A 39 3.48 9.14 -13.36
C VAL A 39 4.24 10.46 -13.14
N ASP A 40 4.30 10.96 -11.90
CA ASP A 40 5.07 12.18 -11.57
C ASP A 40 6.57 12.02 -11.91
N MET A 41 7.13 10.83 -11.66
CA MET A 41 8.51 10.52 -12.04
C MET A 41 8.68 10.48 -13.57
N ILE A 42 7.73 9.89 -14.29
CA ILE A 42 7.74 9.86 -15.76
C ILE A 42 7.70 11.29 -16.31
N ASP A 43 6.78 12.13 -15.82
CA ASP A 43 6.63 13.51 -16.26
C ASP A 43 7.89 14.33 -16.01
N ALA A 44 8.53 14.16 -14.84
CA ALA A 44 9.81 14.81 -14.54
C ALA A 44 10.90 14.40 -15.54
N VAL A 45 11.09 13.09 -15.75
CA VAL A 45 12.09 12.56 -16.70
C VAL A 45 11.82 13.08 -18.12
N MET A 46 10.58 13.00 -18.58
CA MET A 46 10.19 13.42 -19.94
C MET A 46 10.33 14.93 -20.17
N SER A 47 10.24 15.73 -19.10
CA SER A 47 10.48 17.17 -19.14
C SER A 47 11.91 17.57 -18.80
N GLY A 48 12.84 16.61 -18.72
CA GLY A 48 14.27 16.85 -18.47
C GLY A 48 14.58 17.31 -17.05
N LYS A 49 13.66 17.09 -16.10
CA LYS A 49 13.81 17.41 -14.68
C LYS A 49 14.17 16.16 -13.89
N GLU A 50 14.73 16.37 -12.69
CA GLU A 50 14.94 15.27 -11.75
C GLU A 50 13.63 14.90 -11.05
N PRO A 51 13.28 13.61 -10.94
CA PRO A 51 12.12 13.16 -10.17
C PRO A 51 12.26 13.47 -8.68
N GLN A 52 11.12 13.73 -8.03
CA GLN A 52 11.09 13.85 -6.58
C GLN A 52 11.41 12.50 -5.92
N VAL A 53 12.32 12.51 -4.95
CA VAL A 53 12.71 11.36 -4.13
C VAL A 53 12.76 11.76 -2.66
N ASN A 54 12.57 10.80 -1.75
CA ASN A 54 12.65 11.02 -0.30
C ASN A 54 13.62 10.07 0.41
N ASP A 55 14.24 9.13 -0.31
CA ASP A 55 15.29 8.25 0.19
C ASP A 55 16.40 8.08 -0.84
N THR A 56 17.63 8.43 -0.47
CA THR A 56 18.83 8.26 -1.30
C THR A 56 19.91 7.44 -0.61
N LYS A 57 19.53 6.62 0.38
CA LYS A 57 20.46 5.89 1.26
C LYS A 57 20.14 4.40 1.37
N THR A 58 18.86 4.02 1.36
CA THR A 58 18.44 2.66 1.76
C THR A 58 18.57 1.63 0.63
N TYR A 59 18.23 2.01 -0.60
CA TYR A 59 18.04 1.05 -1.70
C TYR A 59 19.32 0.81 -2.51
N ASN A 60 20.32 0.17 -1.90
CA ASN A 60 21.49 -0.33 -2.63
C ASN A 60 21.12 -1.58 -3.44
N ASN A 61 21.24 -1.51 -4.76
CA ASN A 61 20.92 -2.63 -5.65
C ASN A 61 22.13 -3.52 -6.00
N GLY A 62 23.26 -3.37 -5.29
CA GLY A 62 24.53 -4.04 -5.54
C GLY A 62 25.50 -3.26 -6.43
N VAL A 63 25.05 -2.19 -7.08
CA VAL A 63 25.89 -1.32 -7.95
C VAL A 63 25.87 0.13 -7.48
N LYS A 64 24.69 0.64 -7.12
CA LYS A 64 24.51 2.00 -6.61
C LYS A 64 23.36 2.04 -5.60
N VAL A 65 23.34 3.10 -4.80
CA VAL A 65 22.13 3.45 -4.05
C VAL A 65 21.16 4.14 -5.01
N VAL A 66 19.98 3.54 -5.20
CA VAL A 66 18.94 4.05 -6.10
C VAL A 66 18.16 5.15 -5.40
N PRO A 67 18.11 6.39 -5.95
CA PRO A 67 17.21 7.42 -5.45
C PRO A 67 15.77 6.93 -5.56
N SER A 68 15.06 6.93 -4.43
CA SER A 68 13.78 6.24 -4.26
C SER A 68 12.74 7.15 -3.61
N TYR A 69 11.47 6.88 -3.90
CA TYR A 69 10.33 7.51 -3.23
C TYR A 69 9.53 6.45 -2.49
N LEU A 70 9.37 6.61 -1.19
CA LEU A 70 8.66 5.68 -0.31
C LEU A 70 7.33 6.28 0.13
N LEU A 71 6.25 5.57 -0.17
CA LEU A 71 4.93 5.83 0.41
C LEU A 71 4.80 5.12 1.76
N THR A 72 4.06 5.73 2.68
CA THR A 72 3.82 5.13 4.00
C THR A 72 2.71 4.07 3.90
N PRO A 73 2.98 2.80 4.25
CA PRO A 73 1.95 1.77 4.31
C PRO A 73 1.02 1.97 5.52
N VAL A 74 -0.23 1.48 5.42
CA VAL A 74 -1.27 1.66 6.45
C VAL A 74 -1.65 0.32 7.06
N PRO A 75 -1.47 0.07 8.38
CA PRO A 75 -1.92 -1.15 9.02
C PRO A 75 -3.46 -1.21 9.06
N VAL A 76 -4.00 -2.38 8.76
CA VAL A 76 -5.45 -2.63 8.73
C VAL A 76 -5.82 -3.78 9.66
N THR A 77 -6.77 -3.51 10.54
CA THR A 77 -7.44 -4.50 11.40
C THR A 77 -8.95 -4.36 11.21
N LYS A 78 -9.74 -5.25 11.83
CA LYS A 78 -11.20 -5.18 11.79
C LYS A 78 -11.76 -3.79 12.17
N ASP A 79 -11.07 -3.06 13.05
CA ASP A 79 -11.51 -1.76 13.56
C ASP A 79 -11.44 -0.63 12.53
N ASN A 80 -10.61 -0.74 11.49
CA ASN A 80 -10.39 0.35 10.53
C ASN A 80 -10.59 -0.04 9.05
N VAL A 81 -11.01 -1.28 8.74
CA VAL A 81 -11.32 -1.74 7.37
C VAL A 81 -12.23 -0.75 6.63
N GLN A 82 -13.33 -0.32 7.27
CA GLN A 82 -14.29 0.60 6.66
C GLN A 82 -13.62 1.91 6.23
N LYS A 83 -12.91 2.55 7.16
CA LYS A 83 -12.23 3.83 6.91
C LYS A 83 -11.14 3.73 5.86
N VAL A 84 -10.29 2.70 5.94
CA VAL A 84 -9.07 2.60 5.12
C VAL A 84 -9.37 2.07 3.72
N LEU A 85 -10.32 1.13 3.57
CA LEU A 85 -10.54 0.43 2.30
C LEU A 85 -11.83 0.84 1.58
N VAL A 86 -12.87 1.26 2.31
CA VAL A 86 -14.17 1.61 1.70
C VAL A 86 -14.34 3.11 1.58
N ASP A 87 -14.12 3.86 2.66
CA ASP A 87 -14.28 5.32 2.65
C ASP A 87 -13.21 6.01 1.78
N SER A 88 -12.05 5.36 1.60
CA SER A 88 -11.01 5.77 0.63
C SER A 88 -11.37 5.47 -0.83
N GLY A 89 -12.47 4.76 -1.07
CA GLY A 89 -12.93 4.32 -2.38
C GLY A 89 -12.05 3.25 -3.04
N TYR A 90 -11.20 2.55 -2.29
CA TYR A 90 -10.36 1.47 -2.86
C TYR A 90 -11.21 0.24 -3.22
N TYR A 91 -12.09 -0.17 -2.32
CA TYR A 91 -13.14 -1.15 -2.57
C TYR A 91 -14.52 -0.57 -2.32
N LYS A 92 -15.50 -1.06 -3.08
CA LYS A 92 -16.91 -0.88 -2.75
C LYS A 92 -17.29 -1.85 -1.62
N ALA A 93 -18.22 -1.44 -0.76
CA ALA A 93 -18.65 -2.25 0.38
C ALA A 93 -19.19 -3.63 -0.02
N ASP A 94 -19.82 -3.76 -1.19
CA ASP A 94 -20.35 -5.02 -1.72
C ASP A 94 -19.25 -6.04 -2.08
N GLN A 95 -18.04 -5.60 -2.41
CA GLN A 95 -16.90 -6.47 -2.67
C GLN A 95 -16.40 -7.18 -1.39
N LEU A 96 -16.68 -6.61 -0.22
CA LEU A 96 -16.21 -7.08 1.09
C LEU A 96 -17.28 -7.81 1.91
N LYS A 97 -18.49 -7.95 1.37
CA LYS A 97 -19.59 -8.73 1.97
C LYS A 97 -19.47 -10.22 1.68
#